data_AF-A0A8S7NUJ6-F1
#
_entry.id   AF-A0A8S7NUJ6-F1
#
_cell.length_a   1.000
_cell.length_b   1.000
_cell.length_c   1.000
_cell.angle_alpha   90.00
_cell.angle_beta   90.00
_cell.angle_gamma   90.00
#
_symmetry.space_group_name_H-M   'P 1'
#
loop_
_entity.id
_entity.type
_entity.pdbx_description
1 polymer ?
#
loop_
_entity_poly.entity_id
_entity_poly.type
_entity_poly.pdbx_seq_one_letter_code
_entity_poly.pdbx_strand_id
1 'polypeptide(L)'
;MIIVGILLFIIHASGHVKTLNMLSIWWFSLTPPGIWFLLFLLRCWQWNNQIDKYLFLKKENEYAQMQWEVWAERYLVISASSVMLPGGVTAGAILKSLADTLPSGYLLTKRLKNINTPVTSALASLQLSICQLPAALPVNVTLITDQPDSEIRSAFVSAWEALFPQRVVPDNIEVTPDFSMGWVDERLKQPVLTVDLILVIQLNGGNAYSDGLAALLLTSDDVAQKYNL
;
A
#
# COMPACT_ATOMS: atom_id res chain seq x y z
N MET A 1 -53.31 -25.82 14.89
CA MET A 1 -54.34 -25.39 13.91
C MET A 1 -54.95 -26.55 13.14
N ILE A 2 -54.18 -27.58 12.74
CA ILE A 2 -54.72 -28.79 12.10
C ILE A 2 -55.72 -29.53 13.02
N ILE A 3 -55.36 -29.74 14.29
CA ILE A 3 -56.24 -30.36 15.31
C ILE A 3 -57.55 -29.56 15.47
N VAL A 4 -57.48 -28.22 15.42
CA VAL A 4 -58.66 -27.35 15.49
C VAL A 4 -59.54 -27.50 14.26
N GLY A 5 -58.96 -27.56 13.06
CA GLY A 5 -59.71 -27.85 11.83
C GLY A 5 -60.39 -29.22 11.85
N ILE A 6 -59.72 -30.25 12.38
CA ILE A 6 -60.29 -31.61 12.56
C ILE A 6 -61.44 -31.58 13.58
N LEU A 7 -61.29 -30.87 14.70
CA LEU A 7 -62.33 -30.73 15.72
C LEU A 7 -63.56 -29.99 15.18
N LEU A 8 -63.35 -28.91 14.42
CA LEU A 8 -64.43 -28.15 13.77
C LEU A 8 -65.14 -29.00 12.70
N PHE A 9 -64.41 -29.85 11.98
CA PHE A 9 -64.98 -30.81 11.04
C PHE A 9 -65.88 -31.83 11.75
N ILE A 10 -65.41 -32.43 12.85
CA ILE A 10 -66.19 -33.41 13.64
C ILE A 10 -67.45 -32.77 14.24
N ILE A 11 -67.34 -31.55 14.79
CA ILE A 11 -68.47 -30.80 15.37
C ILE A 11 -69.52 -30.51 14.29
N HIS A 12 -69.10 -30.03 13.12
CA HIS A 12 -70.01 -29.77 12.01
C HIS A 12 -70.64 -31.06 11.44
N ALA A 13 -69.87 -32.15 11.31
CA ALA A 13 -70.35 -33.44 10.83
C ALA A 13 -71.34 -34.11 11.79
N SER A 14 -71.25 -33.85 13.10
CA SER A 14 -72.15 -34.41 14.12
C SER A 14 -73.57 -33.83 14.12
N GLY A 15 -73.81 -32.73 13.40
CA GLY A 15 -75.15 -32.15 13.20
C GLY A 15 -75.82 -31.55 14.46
N HIS A 16 -75.11 -31.48 15.59
CA HIS A 16 -75.66 -30.99 16.86
C HIS A 16 -76.02 -29.49 16.86
N VAL A 17 -75.37 -28.69 16.01
CA VAL A 17 -75.56 -27.23 15.94
C VAL A 17 -76.20 -26.85 14.60
N LYS A 18 -77.54 -26.71 14.58
CA LYS A 18 -78.33 -26.45 13.36
C LYS A 18 -77.94 -25.17 12.61
N THR A 19 -77.37 -24.17 13.30
CA THR A 19 -76.93 -22.90 12.70
C THR A 19 -75.67 -23.02 11.86
N LEU A 20 -74.78 -23.99 12.14
CA LEU A 20 -73.57 -24.21 11.34
C LEU A 20 -73.85 -24.89 10.00
N ASN A 21 -74.97 -25.61 9.88
CA ASN A 21 -75.31 -26.39 8.69
C ASN A 21 -75.67 -25.53 7.45
N MET A 22 -75.73 -24.20 7.62
CA MET A 22 -75.88 -23.23 6.52
C MET A 22 -74.56 -22.95 5.80
N LEU A 23 -73.41 -23.24 6.42
CA LEU A 23 -72.08 -23.06 5.85
C LEU A 23 -71.55 -24.40 5.33
N SER A 24 -70.73 -24.35 4.29
CA SER A 24 -70.08 -25.56 3.78
C SER A 24 -69.05 -26.07 4.79
N ILE A 25 -69.14 -27.36 5.12
CA ILE A 25 -68.25 -28.05 6.07
C ILE A 25 -66.76 -27.92 5.70
N TRP A 26 -66.47 -27.84 4.41
CA TRP A 26 -65.11 -27.67 3.90
C TRP A 26 -64.59 -26.27 4.20
N TRP A 27 -65.37 -25.22 3.89
CA TRP A 27 -64.97 -23.84 4.15
C TRP A 27 -64.75 -23.57 5.65
N PHE A 28 -65.55 -24.19 6.53
CA PHE A 28 -65.42 -24.01 7.97
C PHE A 28 -64.22 -24.74 8.59
N SER A 29 -63.91 -25.95 8.10
CA SER A 29 -62.82 -26.76 8.66
C SER A 29 -61.44 -26.43 8.07
N LEU A 30 -61.37 -26.00 6.81
CA LEU A 30 -60.10 -25.69 6.12
C LEU A 30 -59.58 -24.26 6.38
N THR A 31 -60.45 -23.35 6.81
CA THR A 31 -60.06 -21.94 7.01
C THR A 31 -59.00 -21.74 8.09
N PRO A 32 -59.07 -22.32 9.31
CA PRO A 32 -58.03 -22.09 10.33
C PRO A 32 -56.66 -22.68 9.95
N PRO A 33 -56.55 -23.92 9.41
CA PRO A 33 -55.28 -24.42 8.88
C PRO A 33 -54.75 -23.59 7.71
N GLY A 34 -55.63 -23.14 6.80
CA GLY A 34 -55.25 -22.33 5.63
C GLY A 34 -54.70 -20.96 6.01
N ILE A 35 -55.36 -20.23 6.92
CA ILE A 35 -54.89 -18.95 7.44
C ILE A 35 -53.53 -19.12 8.13
N TRP A 36 -53.37 -20.16 8.93
CA TRP A 36 -52.11 -20.42 9.62
C TRP A 36 -50.97 -20.74 8.67
N PHE A 37 -51.25 -21.51 7.61
CA PHE A 37 -50.28 -21.79 6.56
C PHE A 37 -49.85 -20.51 5.83
N LEU A 38 -50.79 -19.61 5.51
CA LEU A 38 -50.46 -18.30 4.92
C LEU A 38 -49.60 -17.44 5.84
N LEU A 39 -49.89 -17.39 7.15
CA LEU A 39 -49.07 -16.68 8.13
C LEU A 39 -47.66 -17.28 8.23
N PHE A 40 -47.54 -18.62 8.17
CA PHE A 40 -46.25 -19.30 8.15
C PHE A 40 -45.44 -18.94 6.89
N LEU A 41 -46.06 -18.97 5.71
CA LEU A 41 -45.42 -18.56 4.46
C LEU A 41 -44.98 -17.09 4.51
N LEU A 42 -45.83 -16.19 5.03
CA LEU A 42 -45.48 -14.78 5.20
C LEU A 42 -44.27 -14.61 6.13
N ARG A 43 -44.23 -15.36 7.24
CA ARG A 43 -43.11 -15.32 8.18
C ARG A 43 -41.82 -15.87 7.54
N CYS A 44 -41.91 -16.96 6.79
CA CYS A 44 -40.77 -17.51 6.04
C CYS A 44 -40.26 -16.50 5.00
N TRP A 45 -41.16 -15.83 4.27
CA TRP A 45 -40.78 -14.80 3.29
C TRP A 45 -40.09 -13.60 3.95
N GLN A 46 -40.63 -13.10 5.07
CA GLN A 46 -39.99 -12.03 5.84
C GLN A 46 -38.60 -12.43 6.34
N TRP A 47 -38.47 -13.65 6.85
CA TRP A 47 -37.20 -14.18 7.33
C TRP A 47 -36.18 -14.33 6.20
N ASN A 48 -36.60 -14.85 5.04
CA ASN A 48 -35.72 -14.97 3.87
C ASN A 48 -35.20 -13.59 3.43
N ASN A 49 -36.07 -12.59 3.36
CA ASN A 49 -35.67 -11.23 3.02
C ASN A 49 -34.68 -10.64 4.05
N GLN A 50 -34.82 -10.96 5.33
CA GLN A 50 -33.84 -10.57 6.36
C GLN A 50 -32.48 -11.27 6.16
N ILE A 51 -32.49 -12.57 5.85
CA ILE A 51 -31.28 -13.32 5.51
C ILE A 51 -30.60 -12.73 4.28
N ASP A 52 -31.35 -12.45 3.22
CA ASP A 52 -30.82 -11.92 1.96
C ASP A 52 -30.13 -10.56 2.19
N LYS A 53 -30.76 -9.68 2.98
CA LYS A 53 -30.16 -8.40 3.41
C LYS A 53 -28.88 -8.61 4.21
N TYR A 54 -28.89 -9.53 5.16
CA TYR A 54 -27.70 -9.83 5.96
C TYR A 54 -26.55 -10.36 5.08
N LEU A 55 -26.85 -11.28 4.15
CA LEU A 55 -25.87 -11.84 3.23
C LEU A 55 -25.31 -10.78 2.28
N PHE A 56 -26.16 -9.87 1.79
CA PHE A 56 -25.74 -8.74 0.99
C PHE A 56 -24.77 -7.85 1.78
N LEU A 57 -25.15 -7.41 2.98
CA LEU A 57 -24.31 -6.56 3.82
C LEU A 57 -22.99 -7.24 4.21
N LYS A 58 -23.02 -8.56 4.45
CA LYS A 58 -21.81 -9.32 4.74
C LYS A 58 -20.86 -9.33 3.54
N LYS A 59 -21.36 -9.59 2.33
CA LYS A 59 -20.56 -9.55 1.10
C LYS A 59 -20.00 -8.16 0.83
N GLU A 60 -20.80 -7.12 1.04
CA GLU A 60 -20.38 -5.73 0.87
C GLU A 60 -19.25 -5.37 1.84
N ASN A 61 -19.33 -5.83 3.09
CA ASN A 61 -18.29 -5.61 4.09
C ASN A 61 -16.99 -6.36 3.73
N GLU A 62 -17.10 -7.63 3.31
CA GLU A 62 -15.94 -8.40 2.83
C GLU A 62 -15.29 -7.73 1.61
N TYR A 63 -16.08 -7.25 0.65
CA TYR A 63 -15.60 -6.52 -0.52
C TYR A 63 -14.93 -5.21 -0.13
N ALA A 64 -15.57 -4.41 0.74
CA ALA A 64 -14.99 -3.18 1.25
C ALA A 64 -13.66 -3.47 1.93
N GLN A 65 -13.59 -4.46 2.82
CA GLN A 65 -12.36 -4.86 3.51
C GLN A 65 -11.24 -5.21 2.53
N MET A 66 -11.53 -5.99 1.48
CA MET A 66 -10.55 -6.29 0.44
C MET A 66 -10.04 -5.04 -0.27
N GLN A 67 -10.94 -4.11 -0.62
CA GLN A 67 -10.54 -2.84 -1.24
C GLN A 67 -9.73 -1.94 -0.28
N TRP A 68 -10.09 -1.95 1.01
CA TRP A 68 -9.35 -1.25 2.05
C TRP A 68 -7.95 -1.83 2.23
N GLU A 69 -7.80 -3.16 2.20
CA GLU A 69 -6.49 -3.82 2.29
C GLU A 69 -5.62 -3.49 1.08
N VAL A 70 -6.16 -3.58 -0.14
CA VAL A 70 -5.43 -3.18 -1.36
C VAL A 70 -5.04 -1.70 -1.32
N TRP A 71 -5.92 -0.82 -0.83
CA TRP A 71 -5.59 0.59 -0.66
C TRP A 71 -4.60 0.87 0.47
N ALA A 72 -4.59 0.04 1.53
CA ALA A 72 -3.70 0.20 2.67
C ALA A 72 -2.32 -0.42 2.44
N GLU A 73 -2.18 -1.34 1.50
CA GLU A 73 -0.92 -1.99 1.11
C GLU A 73 -0.03 -1.07 0.26
N ARG A 74 -0.04 0.24 0.52
CA ARG A 74 0.84 1.18 -0.18
C ARG A 74 2.26 1.06 0.37
N TYR A 75 3.20 0.76 -0.51
CA TYR A 75 4.62 0.67 -0.17
C TYR A 75 5.48 1.50 -1.11
N LEU A 76 6.67 1.84 -0.62
CA LEU A 76 7.75 2.39 -1.44
C LEU A 76 8.66 1.25 -1.89
N VAL A 77 8.95 1.23 -3.18
CA VAL A 77 9.93 0.32 -3.79
C VAL A 77 11.26 1.03 -3.91
N ILE A 78 12.31 0.39 -3.42
CA ILE A 78 13.69 0.80 -3.66
C ILE A 78 14.16 0.10 -4.93
N SER A 79 14.04 0.76 -6.08
CA SER A 79 14.43 0.18 -7.37
C SER A 79 15.95 0.03 -7.49
N ALA A 80 16.70 0.95 -6.89
CA ALA A 80 18.15 0.87 -6.87
C ALA A 80 18.72 1.60 -5.66
N SER A 81 19.82 1.08 -5.11
CA SER A 81 20.51 1.69 -3.98
C SER A 81 22.00 1.45 -4.07
N SER A 82 22.77 2.44 -3.64
CA SER A 82 24.22 2.34 -3.51
C SER A 82 24.65 3.09 -2.27
N VAL A 83 25.56 2.50 -1.49
CA VAL A 83 26.12 3.11 -0.30
C VAL A 83 27.62 2.89 -0.33
N MET A 84 28.37 3.98 -0.28
CA MET A 84 29.83 4.00 -0.20
C MET A 84 30.25 4.52 1.16
N LEU A 85 30.82 3.63 1.97
CA LEU A 85 31.36 3.96 3.28
C LEU A 85 32.91 3.93 3.25
N PRO A 86 33.56 4.67 4.16
CA PRO A 86 35.01 4.69 4.27
C PRO A 86 35.60 3.31 4.55
N GLY A 87 36.78 3.04 3.99
CA GLY A 87 37.50 1.78 4.21
C GLY A 87 36.97 0.61 3.37
N GLY A 88 36.23 0.86 2.30
CA GLY A 88 35.73 -0.17 1.40
C GLY A 88 34.62 -1.03 2.01
N VAL A 89 34.01 -0.55 3.10
CA VAL A 89 32.90 -1.23 3.75
C VAL A 89 31.66 -1.05 2.86
N THR A 90 31.10 -2.16 2.41
CA THR A 90 29.84 -2.19 1.65
C THR A 90 28.77 -2.90 2.47
N ALA A 91 27.50 -2.62 2.19
CA ALA A 91 26.39 -3.33 2.86
C ALA A 91 26.52 -4.86 2.72
N GLY A 92 26.95 -5.34 1.54
CA GLY A 92 27.22 -6.76 1.31
C GLY A 92 28.40 -7.31 2.12
N ALA A 93 29.44 -6.51 2.36
CA ALA A 93 30.54 -6.90 3.22
C ALA A 93 30.09 -7.04 4.69
N ILE A 94 29.26 -6.11 5.18
CA ILE A 94 28.69 -6.15 6.53
C ILE A 94 27.80 -7.38 6.72
N LEU A 95 26.94 -7.69 5.76
CA LEU A 95 26.03 -8.84 5.83
C LEU A 95 26.75 -10.19 5.82
N LYS A 96 27.92 -10.27 5.16
CA LYS A 96 28.69 -11.52 5.02
C LYS A 96 29.80 -11.68 6.07
N SER A 97 30.19 -10.61 6.74
CA SER A 97 31.26 -10.64 7.73
C SER A 97 30.79 -11.20 9.07
N LEU A 98 31.55 -12.11 9.69
CA LEU A 98 31.48 -12.30 11.14
C LEU A 98 31.95 -11.01 11.82
N ALA A 99 31.31 -10.66 12.94
CA ALA A 99 31.49 -9.39 13.66
C ALA A 99 32.97 -8.98 13.90
N ASP A 100 33.88 -9.94 14.00
CA ASP A 100 35.31 -9.71 14.25
C ASP A 100 36.16 -9.41 13.01
N THR A 101 35.60 -9.54 11.80
CA THR A 101 36.33 -9.32 10.52
C THR A 101 36.14 -7.92 9.93
N LEU A 102 35.17 -7.15 10.46
CA LEU A 102 34.99 -5.76 10.06
C LEU A 102 36.11 -4.92 10.69
N PRO A 103 36.75 -4.03 9.91
CA PRO A 103 37.79 -3.16 10.45
C PRO A 103 37.19 -2.24 11.52
N SER A 104 37.45 -2.53 12.80
CA SER A 104 36.96 -1.72 13.90
C SER A 104 37.51 -0.29 13.77
N GLY A 105 36.60 0.65 13.49
CA GLY A 105 36.92 2.06 13.54
C GLY A 105 36.90 2.48 15.00
N TYR A 106 38.04 2.43 15.68
CA TYR A 106 38.21 2.86 17.06
C TYR A 106 37.87 4.34 17.26
N LEU A 107 36.58 4.74 17.25
CA LEU A 107 36.08 6.12 17.43
C LEU A 107 36.69 7.18 16.50
N LEU A 108 37.49 6.79 15.51
CA LEU A 108 38.13 7.70 14.56
C LEU A 108 37.19 7.99 13.39
N THR A 109 37.03 9.28 13.08
CA THR A 109 36.37 9.72 11.86
C THR A 109 37.16 9.27 10.64
N LYS A 110 36.52 8.47 9.77
CA LYS A 110 37.14 7.97 8.55
C LYS A 110 36.69 8.79 7.34
N ARG A 111 37.59 8.93 6.36
CA ARG A 111 37.37 9.68 5.12
C ARG A 111 37.30 8.76 3.92
N LEU A 112 36.49 9.14 2.93
CA LEU A 112 36.50 8.50 1.63
C LEU A 112 37.75 8.98 0.88
N LYS A 113 38.64 8.04 0.56
CA LYS A 113 39.86 8.33 -0.22
C LYS A 113 39.54 8.27 -1.71
N ASN A 114 40.16 9.15 -2.49
CA ASN A 114 40.11 9.19 -3.97
C ASN A 114 38.74 9.52 -4.60
N ILE A 115 37.87 10.26 -3.90
CA ILE A 115 36.62 10.75 -4.49
C ILE A 115 36.77 12.24 -4.81
N ASN A 116 37.11 12.55 -6.06
CA ASN A 116 37.20 13.93 -6.54
C ASN A 116 35.83 14.48 -6.98
N THR A 117 34.93 13.59 -7.44
CA THR A 117 33.61 13.95 -7.97
C THR A 117 32.53 13.12 -7.29
N PRO A 118 32.11 13.49 -6.06
CA PRO A 118 31.25 12.64 -5.23
C PRO A 118 29.86 12.42 -5.81
N VAL A 119 29.27 13.46 -6.40
CA VAL A 119 27.96 13.38 -7.04
C VAL A 119 28.00 12.40 -8.22
N THR A 120 29.02 12.52 -9.08
CA THR A 120 29.19 11.63 -10.25
C THR A 120 29.37 10.18 -9.81
N SER A 121 30.18 9.92 -8.78
CA SER A 121 30.38 8.56 -8.27
C SER A 121 29.09 7.95 -7.72
N ALA A 122 28.30 8.73 -7.00
CA ALA A 122 27.02 8.29 -6.47
C ALA A 122 26.02 8.00 -7.60
N LEU A 123 25.90 8.90 -8.59
CA LEU A 123 25.01 8.74 -9.74
C LEU A 123 25.43 7.58 -10.65
N ALA A 124 26.72 7.41 -10.92
CA ALA A 124 27.25 6.35 -11.78
C ALA A 124 26.87 4.96 -11.25
N SER A 125 26.79 4.80 -9.92
CA SER A 125 26.39 3.53 -9.32
C SER A 125 24.92 3.15 -9.59
N LEU A 126 24.07 4.14 -9.90
CA LEU A 126 22.66 3.92 -10.26
C LEU A 126 22.42 4.01 -11.78
N GLN A 127 23.48 4.13 -12.58
CA GLN A 127 23.36 4.47 -14.01
C GLN A 127 22.45 3.50 -14.77
N LEU A 128 22.62 2.20 -14.55
CA LEU A 128 21.83 1.17 -15.23
C LEU A 128 20.34 1.30 -14.91
N SER A 129 19.99 1.47 -13.64
CA SER A 129 18.60 1.58 -13.20
C SER A 129 17.94 2.87 -13.71
N ILE A 130 18.66 4.00 -13.68
CA ILE A 130 18.16 5.28 -14.20
C ILE A 130 17.95 5.21 -15.72
N CYS A 131 18.83 4.53 -16.46
CA CYS A 131 18.68 4.33 -17.90
C CYS A 131 17.49 3.41 -18.25
N GLN A 132 17.13 2.47 -17.37
CA GLN A 132 15.98 1.57 -17.56
C GLN A 132 14.63 2.26 -17.29
N LEU A 133 14.63 3.35 -16.53
CA LEU A 133 13.40 4.08 -16.26
C LEU A 133 12.76 4.60 -17.58
N PRO A 134 11.42 4.68 -17.65
CA PRO A 134 10.74 5.32 -18.77
C PRO A 134 11.11 6.80 -18.90
N ALA A 135 11.29 7.29 -20.13
CA ALA A 135 11.68 8.69 -20.39
C ALA A 135 10.60 9.71 -20.03
N ALA A 136 9.32 9.30 -20.05
CA ALA A 136 8.19 10.15 -19.68
C ALA A 136 8.03 10.35 -18.17
N LEU A 137 8.80 9.62 -17.35
CA LEU A 137 8.60 9.60 -15.91
C LEU A 137 9.43 10.71 -15.23
N PRO A 138 8.78 11.66 -14.55
CA PRO A 138 9.49 12.72 -13.85
C PRO A 138 10.31 12.15 -12.69
N VAL A 139 11.56 12.61 -12.58
CA VAL A 139 12.46 12.29 -11.48
C VAL A 139 12.54 13.52 -10.58
N ASN A 140 12.13 13.40 -9.33
CA ASN A 140 12.42 14.40 -8.31
C ASN A 140 13.77 14.07 -7.68
N VAL A 141 14.57 15.08 -7.39
CA VAL A 141 15.90 14.90 -6.83
C VAL A 141 15.98 15.61 -5.49
N THR A 142 16.41 14.89 -4.46
CA THR A 142 16.72 15.46 -3.16
C THR A 142 18.19 15.21 -2.83
N LEU A 143 18.96 16.29 -2.71
CA LEU A 143 20.36 16.25 -2.31
C LEU A 143 20.45 16.57 -0.82
N ILE A 144 20.83 15.57 -0.03
CA ILE A 144 21.04 15.69 1.41
C ILE A 144 22.52 15.97 1.63
N THR A 145 22.88 17.22 1.93
CA THR A 145 24.29 17.61 2.05
C THR A 145 24.52 18.81 2.94
N ASP A 146 25.72 18.83 3.52
CA ASP A 146 26.29 19.92 4.32
C ASP A 146 26.98 20.99 3.43
N GLN A 147 27.00 20.80 2.11
CA GLN A 147 27.62 21.68 1.14
C GLN A 147 26.68 22.83 0.70
N PRO A 148 27.24 23.98 0.26
CA PRO A 148 26.43 25.07 -0.25
C PRO A 148 25.65 24.65 -1.52
N ASP A 149 24.37 25.03 -1.59
CA ASP A 149 23.43 24.65 -2.65
C ASP A 149 23.94 24.98 -4.06
N SER A 150 24.55 26.15 -4.27
CA SER A 150 25.03 26.57 -5.59
C SER A 150 26.10 25.64 -6.17
N GLU A 151 27.02 25.15 -5.33
CA GLU A 151 28.10 24.28 -5.77
C GLU A 151 27.56 22.88 -6.07
N ILE A 152 26.80 22.30 -5.15
CA ILE A 152 26.32 20.91 -5.29
C ILE A 152 25.31 20.75 -6.43
N ARG A 153 24.44 21.75 -6.62
CA ARG A 153 23.46 21.75 -7.71
C ARG A 153 24.15 21.81 -9.06
N SER A 154 25.15 22.68 -9.23
CA SER A 154 25.91 22.77 -10.47
C SER A 154 26.71 21.48 -10.76
N ALA A 155 27.29 20.88 -9.72
CA ALA A 155 27.97 19.58 -9.80
C ALA A 155 27.00 18.46 -10.19
N PHE A 156 25.78 18.46 -9.65
CA PHE A 156 24.73 17.50 -9.99
C PHE A 156 24.30 17.63 -11.45
N VAL A 157 23.99 18.84 -11.92
CA VAL A 157 23.58 19.07 -13.31
C VAL A 157 24.68 18.62 -14.27
N SER A 158 25.93 19.01 -14.00
CA SER A 158 27.08 18.62 -14.82
C SER A 158 27.28 17.09 -14.84
N ALA A 159 27.12 16.42 -13.69
CA ALA A 159 27.21 14.97 -13.60
C ALA A 159 26.05 14.26 -14.31
N TRP A 160 24.85 14.81 -14.23
CA TRP A 160 23.65 14.27 -14.87
C TRP A 160 23.77 14.31 -16.40
N GLU A 161 24.15 15.46 -16.96
CA GLU A 161 24.34 15.63 -18.41
C GLU A 161 25.43 14.70 -18.94
N ALA A 162 26.52 14.51 -18.18
CA ALA A 162 27.60 13.62 -18.57
C ALA A 162 27.20 12.14 -18.55
N LEU A 163 26.43 11.70 -17.55
CA LEU A 163 26.06 10.29 -17.35
C LEU A 163 24.79 9.88 -18.12
N PHE A 164 23.88 10.82 -18.34
CA PHE A 164 22.54 10.59 -18.91
C PHE A 164 22.21 11.57 -20.04
N PRO A 165 23.00 11.62 -21.13
CA PRO A 165 22.83 12.61 -22.20
C PRO A 165 21.49 12.47 -22.96
N GLN A 166 20.81 11.33 -22.82
CA GLN A 166 19.51 11.06 -23.46
C GLN A 166 18.30 11.49 -22.61
N ARG A 167 18.52 11.92 -21.35
CA ARG A 167 17.47 12.34 -20.43
C ARG A 167 17.54 13.85 -20.22
N VAL A 168 16.36 14.44 -20.08
CA VAL A 168 16.24 15.84 -19.63
C VAL A 168 16.72 15.92 -18.19
N VAL A 169 17.39 17.03 -17.85
CA VAL A 169 17.79 17.33 -16.47
C VAL A 169 16.52 17.48 -15.62
N PRO A 170 16.45 16.88 -14.43
CA PRO A 170 15.33 17.04 -13.51
C PRO A 170 15.05 18.51 -13.17
N ASP A 171 13.80 18.94 -13.33
CA ASP A 171 13.39 20.31 -13.00
C ASP A 171 13.33 20.55 -11.49
N ASN A 172 12.98 19.51 -10.72
CA ASN A 172 12.78 19.59 -9.28
C ASN A 172 14.00 19.01 -8.53
N ILE A 173 14.97 19.87 -8.26
CA ILE A 173 16.15 19.55 -7.45
C ILE A 173 16.06 20.33 -6.13
N GLU A 174 15.84 19.61 -5.05
CA GLU A 174 15.84 20.14 -3.69
C GLU A 174 17.20 19.85 -3.04
N VAL A 175 17.76 20.83 -2.34
CA VAL A 175 18.99 20.68 -1.57
C VAL A 175 18.70 21.02 -0.13
N THR A 176 18.94 20.07 0.77
CA THR A 176 18.62 20.21 2.19
C THR A 176 19.74 19.60 3.04
N PRO A 177 20.07 20.17 4.21
CA PRO A 177 21.01 19.53 5.14
C PRO A 177 20.36 18.34 5.87
N ASP A 178 19.04 18.38 6.08
CA ASP A 178 18.29 17.42 6.88
C ASP A 178 17.12 16.83 6.09
N PHE A 179 16.84 15.54 6.29
CA PHE A 179 15.74 14.84 5.64
C PHE A 179 14.81 14.21 6.67
N SER A 180 13.55 14.67 6.68
CA SER A 180 12.54 14.19 7.61
C SER A 180 12.04 12.81 7.22
N MET A 181 11.98 11.88 8.18
CA MET A 181 11.36 10.57 7.98
C MET A 181 9.84 10.67 7.76
N GLY A 182 9.21 11.79 8.13
CA GLY A 182 7.80 12.08 7.83
C GLY A 182 7.51 12.17 6.33
N TRP A 183 8.53 12.42 5.50
CA TRP A 183 8.41 12.42 4.04
C TRP A 183 7.86 11.09 3.50
N VAL A 184 8.22 9.95 4.09
CA VAL A 184 7.74 8.63 3.64
C VAL A 184 6.23 8.54 3.78
N ASP A 185 5.68 8.98 4.92
CA ASP A 185 4.24 8.97 5.19
C ASP A 185 3.50 9.93 4.24
N GLU A 186 4.02 11.13 4.02
CA GLU A 186 3.45 12.08 3.05
C GLU A 186 3.48 11.53 1.62
N ARG A 187 4.59 10.90 1.23
CA ARG A 187 4.74 10.29 -0.10
C ARG A 187 3.80 9.11 -0.31
N LEU A 188 3.61 8.28 0.72
CA LEU A 188 2.67 7.15 0.71
C LEU A 188 1.21 7.59 0.70
N LYS A 189 0.89 8.81 1.14
CA LYS A 189 -0.48 9.36 1.05
C LYS A 189 -0.82 9.83 -0.35
N GLN A 190 0.16 10.27 -1.14
CA GLN A 190 -0.10 10.87 -2.45
C GLN A 190 0.09 9.85 -3.60
N PRO A 191 -0.89 9.68 -4.51
CA PRO A 191 -0.78 8.78 -5.67
C PRO A 191 -0.03 9.45 -6.83
N VAL A 192 1.20 9.90 -6.57
CA VAL A 192 2.02 10.60 -7.59
C VAL A 192 2.86 9.60 -8.37
N LEU A 193 2.79 9.68 -9.70
CA LEU A 193 3.57 8.86 -10.63
C LEU A 193 4.97 9.47 -10.88
N THR A 194 5.75 9.64 -9.82
CA THR A 194 7.12 10.15 -9.85
C THR A 194 8.10 9.14 -9.28
N VAL A 195 9.35 9.21 -9.74
CA VAL A 195 10.48 8.55 -9.10
C VAL A 195 11.24 9.58 -8.28
N ASP A 196 11.63 9.22 -7.07
CA ASP A 196 12.38 10.08 -6.17
C ASP A 196 13.82 9.56 -6.06
N LEU A 197 14.77 10.40 -6.47
CA LEU A 197 16.20 10.15 -6.37
C LEU A 197 16.75 10.91 -5.16
N ILE A 198 17.16 10.18 -4.14
CA ILE A 198 17.77 10.75 -2.93
C ILE A 198 19.27 10.49 -2.97
N LEU A 199 20.06 11.56 -2.93
CA LEU A 199 21.52 11.50 -2.83
C LEU A 199 21.95 12.04 -1.47
N VAL A 200 22.65 11.24 -0.69
CA VAL A 200 23.26 11.66 0.58
C VAL A 200 24.74 11.90 0.36
N ILE A 201 25.19 13.13 0.64
CA ILE A 201 26.56 13.59 0.41
C ILE A 201 27.07 14.26 1.68
N GLN A 202 27.70 13.46 2.54
CA GLN A 202 28.25 13.89 3.82
C GLN A 202 29.76 13.75 3.80
N LEU A 203 30.46 14.79 3.33
CA LEU A 203 31.93 14.78 3.20
C LEU A 203 32.64 15.84 4.04
N ASN A 204 31.89 16.80 4.58
CA ASN A 204 32.44 18.02 5.19
C ASN A 204 32.33 18.02 6.73
N GLY A 205 32.13 16.85 7.35
CA GLY A 205 31.82 16.73 8.77
C GLY A 205 32.95 17.00 9.76
N GLY A 206 34.19 17.23 9.29
CA GLY A 206 35.33 17.38 10.18
C GLY A 206 35.39 16.21 11.19
N ASN A 207 35.71 16.47 12.44
CA ASN A 207 35.78 15.40 13.44
C ASN A 207 34.40 14.99 14.01
N ALA A 208 33.29 15.57 13.52
CA ALA A 208 31.96 15.27 14.03
C ALA A 208 31.40 13.95 13.49
N TYR A 209 31.70 13.63 12.22
CA TYR A 209 31.24 12.39 11.59
C TYR A 209 32.20 11.89 10.50
N SER A 210 32.04 10.61 10.12
CA SER A 210 32.80 9.99 9.03
C SER A 210 32.11 10.21 7.68
N ASP A 211 32.90 10.31 6.62
CA ASP A 211 32.35 10.55 5.28
C ASP A 211 31.36 9.46 4.86
N GLY A 212 30.33 9.83 4.12
CA GLY A 212 29.35 8.90 3.58
C GLY A 212 28.76 9.40 2.27
N LEU A 213 28.64 8.49 1.30
CA LEU A 213 27.88 8.71 0.09
C LEU A 213 26.82 7.64 -0.04
N ALA A 214 25.58 8.05 -0.28
CA ALA A 214 24.51 7.13 -0.63
C ALA A 214 23.69 7.67 -1.79
N ALA A 215 23.15 6.75 -2.58
CA ALA A 215 22.23 7.04 -3.66
C ALA A 215 21.08 6.05 -3.58
N LEU A 216 19.85 6.56 -3.56
CA LEU A 216 18.63 5.78 -3.43
C LEU A 216 17.66 6.22 -4.53
N LEU A 217 17.18 5.25 -5.29
CA LEU A 217 16.14 5.44 -6.29
C LEU A 217 14.87 4.78 -5.79
N LEU A 218 13.88 5.61 -5.48
CA LEU A 218 12.64 5.23 -4.84
C LEU A 218 11.45 5.48 -5.77
N THR A 219 10.45 4.62 -5.69
CA THR A 219 9.22 4.79 -6.43
C THR A 219 8.03 4.26 -5.63
N SER A 220 6.83 4.74 -5.90
CA SER A 220 5.63 4.13 -5.33
C SER A 220 5.33 2.78 -6.00
N ASP A 221 4.66 1.92 -5.25
CA ASP A 221 4.02 0.69 -5.71
C ASP A 221 3.23 0.85 -7.03
N ASP A 222 2.42 1.90 -7.16
CA ASP A 222 1.65 2.19 -8.39
C ASP A 222 2.54 2.28 -9.63
N VAL A 223 3.70 2.95 -9.49
CA VAL A 223 4.67 3.15 -10.58
C VAL A 223 5.45 1.86 -10.82
N ALA A 224 5.85 1.17 -9.75
CA ALA A 224 6.57 -0.10 -9.85
C ALA A 224 5.73 -1.15 -10.59
N GLN A 225 4.45 -1.28 -10.26
CA GLN A 225 3.52 -2.18 -10.95
C GLN A 225 3.26 -1.76 -12.39
N LYS A 226 3.08 -0.46 -12.65
CA LYS A 226 2.79 0.04 -14.00
C LYS A 226 3.95 -0.19 -14.98
N TYR A 227 5.19 -0.09 -14.51
CA TYR A 227 6.38 -0.17 -15.37
C TYR A 227 7.25 -1.41 -15.13
N ASN A 228 6.81 -2.33 -14.26
CA ASN A 228 7.55 -3.54 -13.84
C ASN A 228 8.97 -3.22 -13.36
N LEU A 229 9.09 -2.25 -12.43
CA LEU A 229 10.34 -1.81 -11.81
C LEU A 229 10.63 -2.51 -10.48
#